data_AF-A0ABD0QJJ2-F1
#
_entry.id   AF-A0ABD0QJJ2-F1
#
_cell.length_a   1.000
_cell.length_b   1.000
_cell.length_c   1.000
_cell.angle_alpha   90.00
_cell.angle_beta   90.00
_cell.angle_gamma   90.00
#
_symmetry.space_group_name_H-M   'P 1'
#
loop_
_entity.id
_entity.type
_entity.pdbx_description
1 polymer ?
#
loop_
_entity_poly.entity_id
_entity_poly.type
_entity_poly.pdbx_seq_one_letter_code
_entity_poly.pdbx_strand_id
1 'polypeptide(L)' 'RGAVNSAQPCAKQKYRSNAHSQGLLDGLLMLRQGGILFDVVLLVEGKAIQAHRILLAASCDYFRYV' A
#
# COMPACT_ATOMS: atom_id res chain seq x y z
N ARG A 1 26.15 39.29 30.91
CA ARG A 1 25.01 38.39 31.23
C ARG A 1 24.06 38.43 30.03
N GLY A 2 24.23 37.52 29.07
CA GLY A 2 23.40 37.44 27.86
C GLY A 2 23.19 35.97 27.54
N ALA A 3 22.00 35.46 27.83
CA ALA A 3 21.65 34.07 27.58
C ALA A 3 21.41 33.90 26.08
N VAL A 4 22.24 33.08 25.43
CA VAL A 4 22.04 32.63 24.06
C VAL A 4 20.84 31.69 24.08
N ASN A 5 19.71 32.12 23.51
CA ASN A 5 18.58 31.26 23.25
C ASN A 5 18.98 30.27 22.15
N SER A 6 19.43 29.09 22.57
CA SER A 6 19.64 27.95 21.68
C SER A 6 18.30 27.57 21.06
N ALA A 7 18.11 27.90 19.77
CA ALA A 7 16.97 27.43 18.99
C ALA A 7 16.90 25.90 19.07
N GLN A 8 15.87 25.38 19.76
CA GLN A 8 15.65 23.94 19.85
C GLN A 8 15.32 23.39 18.45
N PRO A 9 15.92 22.26 18.03
CA PRO A 9 15.57 21.64 16.76
C PRO A 9 14.12 21.14 16.81
N CYS A 10 13.33 21.44 15.78
CA CYS A 10 12.00 20.87 15.59
C CYS A 10 12.10 19.34 15.58
N ALA A 11 11.61 18.68 16.63
CA ALA A 11 11.66 17.24 16.76
C ALA A 11 10.71 16.61 15.72
N LYS A 12 11.28 15.88 14.75
CA LYS A 12 10.49 15.12 13.76
C LYS A 12 9.73 14.00 14.49
N GLN A 13 8.41 14.13 14.58
CA GLN A 13 7.56 13.11 15.20
C GLN A 13 7.07 12.10 14.17
N LYS A 14 7.18 10.80 14.49
CA LYS A 14 6.69 9.71 13.64
C LYS A 14 5.35 9.22 14.17
N TYR A 15 4.32 9.27 13.32
CA TYR A 15 3.03 8.66 13.62
C TYR A 15 3.01 7.19 13.19
N ARG A 16 2.38 6.33 14.00
CA ARG A 16 2.14 4.92 13.70
C ARG A 16 0.74 4.55 14.19
N SER A 17 -0.01 3.81 13.38
CA SER A 17 -1.32 3.28 13.75
C SER A 17 -1.30 1.75 13.66
N ASN A 18 -1.79 1.10 14.70
CA ASN A 18 -1.90 -0.36 14.74
C ASN A 18 -3.02 -0.89 13.82
N ALA A 19 -4.00 -0.06 13.49
CA ALA A 19 -5.14 -0.44 12.64
C ALA A 19 -4.90 -0.18 11.14
N HIS A 20 -3.83 0.53 10.78
CA HIS A 20 -3.62 0.98 9.40
C HIS A 20 -3.52 -0.19 8.41
N SER A 21 -2.74 -1.22 8.75
CA SER A 21 -2.57 -2.39 7.88
C SER A 21 -3.89 -3.15 7.66
N GLN A 22 -4.69 -3.33 8.72
CA GLN A 22 -5.97 -4.01 8.58
C GLN A 22 -6.94 -3.19 7.72
N GLY A 23 -7.08 -1.88 8.01
CA GLY A 23 -7.96 -1.01 7.21
C GLY A 23 -7.54 -0.93 5.74
N LEU A 24 -6.24 -0.99 5.45
CA LEU A 24 -5.73 -1.10 4.09
C LEU A 24 -6.17 -2.42 3.43
N LEU A 25 -5.98 -3.56 4.10
CA LEU A 25 -6.37 -4.87 3.59
C LEU A 25 -7.88 -4.96 3.31
N ASP A 26 -8.70 -4.40 4.21
CA ASP A 26 -10.16 -4.34 4.04
C ASP A 26 -10.52 -3.52 2.79
N GLY A 27 -9.88 -2.35 2.60
CA GLY A 27 -10.06 -1.54 1.40
C GLY A 27 -9.67 -2.26 0.12
N LEU A 28 -8.54 -2.98 0.12
CA LEU A 28 -8.09 -3.78 -1.04
C LEU A 28 -9.07 -4.92 -1.37
N LEU A 29 -9.64 -5.56 -0.34
CA LEU A 29 -10.68 -6.57 -0.53
C LEU A 29 -11.94 -5.96 -1.16
N MET A 30 -12.36 -4.78 -0.72
CA MET A 30 -13.49 -4.06 -1.32
C MET A 30 -13.25 -3.72 -2.79
N LEU A 31 -12.04 -3.32 -3.17
CA LEU A 31 -11.70 -3.09 -4.59
C LEU A 31 -11.86 -4.37 -5.42
N ARG A 32 -11.40 -5.51 -4.89
CA ARG A 32 -11.51 -6.81 -5.56
C ARG A 32 -12.96 -7.27 -5.69
N GLN A 33 -13.75 -7.16 -4.63
CA GLN A 33 -15.16 -7.56 -4.63
C GLN A 33 -16.02 -6.63 -5.51
N GLY A 34 -15.72 -5.33 -5.51
CA GLY A 34 -16.42 -4.33 -6.31
C GLY A 34 -16.06 -4.37 -7.80
N GLY A 35 -15.03 -5.12 -8.20
CA GLY A 35 -14.63 -5.22 -9.60
C GLY A 35 -14.05 -3.92 -10.17
N ILE A 36 -13.45 -3.08 -9.32
CA ILE A 36 -12.99 -1.73 -9.69
C ILE A 36 -11.47 -1.61 -9.61
N LEU A 37 -10.93 -0.68 -10.40
CA LEU A 37 -9.50 -0.37 -10.48
C LEU A 37 -8.64 -1.55 -10.95
N PHE A 38 -9.21 -2.52 -11.64
CA PHE A 38 -8.41 -3.57 -12.29
C PHE A 38 -7.58 -2.98 -13.43
N ASP A 39 -6.30 -3.32 -13.43
CA ASP A 39 -5.29 -2.81 -14.36
C ASP A 39 -4.49 -3.94 -15.04
N VAL A 40 -4.85 -5.20 -14.74
CA VAL A 40 -4.30 -6.40 -15.39
C VAL A 40 -5.34 -7.50 -15.50
N VAL A 41 -5.16 -8.34 -16.53
CA VAL A 41 -5.89 -9.59 -16.72
C VAL A 41 -4.89 -10.73 -16.80
N LEU A 42 -5.00 -11.70 -15.89
CA LEU A 42 -4.24 -12.94 -15.95
C LEU A 42 -5.01 -13.95 -16.79
N LEU A 43 -4.37 -14.52 -17.80
CA LEU A 43 -4.92 -15.65 -18.55
C LEU A 43 -4.32 -16.94 -17.99
N VAL A 44 -5.14 -17.75 -17.31
CA VAL A 44 -4.71 -19.02 -16.70
C VAL A 44 -5.57 -20.13 -17.27
N GLU A 45 -4.94 -21.04 -18.01
CA GLU A 45 -5.64 -22.18 -18.64
C GLU A 45 -6.86 -21.75 -19.47
N GLY A 46 -6.72 -20.64 -20.22
CA GLY A 46 -7.80 -20.08 -21.04
C GLY A 46 -8.86 -19.27 -20.29
N LYS A 47 -8.75 -19.11 -18.97
CA LYS A 47 -9.66 -18.29 -18.15
C LYS A 47 -9.04 -16.93 -17.86
N ALA A 48 -9.79 -15.87 -18.13
CA ALA A 48 -9.41 -14.50 -17.83
C ALA A 48 -9.75 -14.15 -16.36
N ILE A 49 -8.77 -13.65 -15.61
CA ILE A 49 -8.91 -13.23 -14.22
C ILE A 49 -8.46 -11.78 -14.11
N GLN A 50 -9.38 -10.87 -13.85
CA GLN A 50 -9.05 -9.45 -13.62
C GLN A 50 -8.51 -9.25 -12.21
N ALA A 51 -7.48 -8.40 -12.07
CA ALA A 51 -6.79 -8.18 -10.80
C ALA A 51 -6.09 -6.81 -10.75
N HIS A 52 -5.39 -6.57 -9.65
CA HIS A 52 -4.55 -5.39 -9.41
C HIS A 52 -3.07 -5.78 -9.47
N ARG A 53 -2.30 -5.22 -10.42
CA ARG A 53 -0.87 -5.51 -10.61
C ARG A 53 -0.07 -5.33 -9.33
N ILE A 54 -0.31 -4.20 -8.66
CA ILE A 54 0.43 -3.83 -7.45
C ILE A 54 0.24 -4.85 -6.32
N LEU A 55 -0.96 -5.44 -6.19
CA LEU A 55 -1.23 -6.45 -5.16
C LEU A 55 -0.56 -7.77 -5.48
N LEU A 56 -0.56 -8.17 -6.76
CA LEU A 56 0.14 -9.36 -7.21
C LEU A 56 1.64 -9.22 -6.95
N ALA A 57 2.25 -8.11 -7.36
CA ALA A 57 3.67 -7.82 -7.17
C ALA A 57 4.07 -7.72 -5.68
N ALA A 58 3.20 -7.18 -4.83
CA ALA A 58 3.46 -7.09 -3.39
C ALA A 58 3.40 -8.47 -2.70
N SER A 59 2.58 -9.39 -3.21
CA SER A 59 2.31 -10.69 -2.57
C SER A 59 3.17 -11.83 -3.10
N CYS A 60 3.69 -11.72 -4.32
CA CYS A 60 4.46 -12.77 -4.97
C CYS A 60 5.47 -12.18 -5.96
N ASP A 61 6.75 -12.50 -5.77
CA ASP A 61 7.84 -11.94 -6.57
C ASP A 61 7.75 -12.29 -8.07
N TYR A 62 7.08 -13.38 -8.42
CA TYR A 62 6.80 -13.73 -9.81
C TYR A 62 6.13 -12.57 -10.58
N PHE A 63 5.25 -11.82 -9.91
CA PHE A 63 4.52 -10.71 -10.53
C PHE A 63 5.22 -9.36 -10.42
N ARG A 64 6.40 -9.26 -9.77
CA ARG A 64 7.11 -7.98 -9.61
C ARG A 64 7.66 -7.39 -10.90
N TYR A 65 7.87 -8.23 -11.92
CA TYR A 65 8.55 -7.86 -13.16
C TYR A 65 7.63 -7.87 -14.39
N VAL A 66 6.30 -7.97 -14.16
CA VAL A 66 5.27 -8.02 -15.20
C VAL A 66 4.74 -6.63 -15.48
#